data_AF-A0A7C1QJI3-F1
#
_entry.id   AF-A0A7C1QJI3-F1
#
_cell.length_a   1.000
_cell.length_b   1.000
_cell.length_c   1.000
_cell.angle_alpha   90.00
_cell.angle_beta   90.00
_cell.angle_gamma   90.00
#
_symmetry.space_group_name_H-M   'P 1'
#
loop_
_entity.id
_entity.type
_entity.pdbx_description
1 polymer ?
#
loop_
_entity_poly.entity_id
_entity_poly.type
_entity_poly.pdbx_seq_one_letter_code
_entity_poly.pdbx_strand_id
1 'polypeptide(L)'
;MPVETESESKIKIFEEMNTSLRVALTAITAALYITFGYVFQPISFLGLQFRVAELIVGMCLLFPWEGLVGNVIGVFFVNLSSPLGSIDLISSIVNIPALYCIILLRDKKLLKYLGGVLYAIIISMYVAIVLNYVYGLLIWLMFVQVLVAEVILATMGILLFDIVKMRLNL
;
A
#
# COMPACT_ATOMS: atom_id res chain seq x y z
N MET A 1 -6.18 -34.05 22.27
CA MET A 1 -5.44 -32.78 22.15
C MET A 1 -6.29 -31.84 21.32
N PRO A 2 -6.52 -30.58 21.75
CA PRO A 2 -7.24 -29.64 20.90
C PRO A 2 -6.35 -29.31 19.70
N VAL A 3 -6.92 -29.41 18.50
CA VAL A 3 -6.26 -28.99 17.26
C VAL A 3 -6.32 -27.47 17.25
N GLU A 4 -5.22 -26.80 17.60
CA GLU A 4 -5.09 -25.34 17.42
C GLU A 4 -5.38 -25.03 15.95
N THR A 5 -6.33 -24.13 15.71
CA THR A 5 -6.67 -23.75 14.35
C THR A 5 -5.53 -22.95 13.73
N GLU A 6 -5.31 -23.08 12.43
CA GLU A 6 -4.22 -22.41 11.71
C GLU A 6 -4.23 -20.87 11.95
N SER A 7 -5.42 -20.28 12.14
CA SER A 7 -5.58 -18.87 12.53
C SER A 7 -5.08 -18.54 13.94
N GLU A 8 -5.30 -19.41 14.93
CA GLU A 8 -4.85 -19.20 16.31
C GLU A 8 -3.32 -19.26 16.41
N SER A 9 -2.67 -20.13 15.61
CA SER A 9 -1.21 -20.22 15.56
C SER A 9 -0.56 -18.97 14.94
N LYS A 10 -1.15 -18.42 13.86
CA LYS A 10 -0.64 -17.20 13.21
C LYS A 10 -0.81 -15.97 14.09
N ILE A 11 -1.91 -15.90 14.86
CA ILE A 11 -2.15 -14.81 15.81
C ILE A 11 -1.11 -14.84 16.95
N LYS A 12 -0.81 -16.01 17.52
CA LYS A 12 0.25 -16.16 18.53
C LYS A 12 1.63 -15.73 18.05
N ILE A 13 2.03 -16.13 16.84
CA ILE A 13 3.33 -15.74 16.25
C ILE A 13 3.42 -14.22 16.08
N PHE A 14 2.32 -13.55 15.74
CA PHE A 14 2.25 -12.09 15.63
C PHE A 14 2.30 -11.38 16.99
N GLU A 15 1.66 -11.94 18.02
CA GLU A 15 1.72 -11.42 19.39
C GLU A 15 3.08 -11.63 20.06
N GLU A 16 3.81 -12.69 19.68
CA GLU A 16 5.15 -13.01 20.22
C GLU A 16 6.30 -12.21 19.57
N MET A 17 6.03 -11.36 18.57
CA MET A 17 7.07 -10.53 17.98
C MET A 17 7.53 -9.43 18.95
N ASN A 18 8.76 -9.54 19.41
CA ASN A 18 9.42 -8.49 20.19
C ASN A 18 9.36 -7.14 19.45
N THR A 19 9.18 -6.04 20.21
CA THR A 19 9.04 -4.68 19.69
C THR A 19 10.14 -4.30 18.70
N SER A 20 11.38 -4.72 18.93
CA SER A 20 12.52 -4.47 18.04
C SER A 20 12.29 -5.02 16.63
N LEU A 21 11.70 -6.21 16.50
CA LEU A 21 11.40 -6.81 15.20
C LEU A 21 10.28 -6.06 14.48
N ARG A 22 9.23 -5.65 15.21
CA ARG A 22 8.13 -4.85 14.66
C ARG A 22 8.62 -3.51 14.10
N VAL A 23 9.49 -2.84 14.85
CA VAL A 23 10.14 -1.60 14.43
C VAL A 23 11.00 -1.84 13.20
N ALA A 24 11.80 -2.91 13.17
CA ALA A 24 12.64 -3.25 12.03
C ALA A 24 11.81 -3.51 10.76
N LEU A 25 10.73 -4.29 10.83
CA LEU A 25 9.84 -4.57 9.71
C LEU A 25 9.15 -3.31 9.18
N THR A 26 8.71 -2.43 10.10
CA THR A 26 8.13 -1.12 9.75
C THR A 26 9.16 -0.26 9.01
N ALA A 27 10.39 -0.18 9.52
CA ALA A 27 11.48 0.59 8.92
C ALA A 27 11.88 0.04 7.55
N ILE A 28 11.95 -1.28 7.38
CA ILE A 28 12.25 -1.92 6.09
C ILE A 28 11.15 -1.61 5.08
N THR A 29 9.88 -1.73 5.47
CA THR A 29 8.74 -1.40 4.61
C THR A 29 8.81 0.06 4.14
N ALA A 30 9.03 1.00 5.07
CA ALA A 30 9.17 2.41 4.75
C ALA A 30 10.37 2.67 3.83
N ALA A 31 11.54 2.08 4.12
CA ALA A 31 12.74 2.25 3.33
C ALA A 31 12.57 1.74 1.89
N LEU A 32 11.91 0.59 1.70
CA LEU A 32 11.59 0.06 0.37
C LEU A 32 10.66 1.00 -0.39
N TYR A 33 9.58 1.46 0.25
CA TYR A 33 8.64 2.39 -0.36
C TYR A 33 9.34 3.69 -0.79
N ILE A 34 10.13 4.28 0.12
CA ILE A 34 10.89 5.52 -0.13
C ILE A 34 11.87 5.33 -1.29
N THR A 35 12.62 4.23 -1.27
CA THR A 35 13.60 3.92 -2.32
C THR A 35 12.92 3.82 -3.68
N PHE A 36 11.84 3.05 -3.80
CA PHE A 36 11.12 2.93 -5.06
C PHE A 36 10.45 4.24 -5.48
N GLY A 37 9.92 5.01 -4.52
CA GLY A 37 9.31 6.31 -4.79
C GLY A 37 10.30 7.30 -5.41
N TYR A 38 11.53 7.37 -4.88
CA TYR A 38 12.58 8.25 -5.39
C TYR A 38 13.26 7.74 -6.66
N VAL A 39 13.54 6.43 -6.75
CA VAL A 39 14.18 5.84 -7.94
C VAL A 39 13.28 5.97 -9.18
N PHE A 40 11.97 5.75 -9.01
CA PHE A 40 11.00 5.81 -10.10
C PHE A 40 10.22 7.13 -10.15
N GLN A 41 10.68 8.16 -9.43
CA GLN A 41 10.03 9.47 -9.34
C GLN A 41 9.66 10.09 -10.71
N PRO A 42 10.50 10.01 -11.78
CA PRO A 42 10.15 10.59 -13.08
C PRO A 42 8.89 9.99 -13.72
N ILE A 43 8.53 8.75 -13.35
CA ILE A 43 7.36 8.04 -13.89
C ILE A 43 6.15 8.24 -12.97
N SER A 44 6.39 8.37 -11.66
CA SER A 44 5.36 8.47 -10.62
C SER A 44 4.43 9.68 -10.72
N PHE A 45 4.83 10.76 -11.40
CA PHE A 45 4.02 12.01 -11.50
C PHE A 45 3.57 12.35 -12.93
N LEU A 46 3.67 11.39 -13.86
CA LEU A 46 3.13 11.55 -15.22
C LEU A 46 1.60 11.41 -15.23
N GLY A 47 0.97 11.48 -16.42
CA GLY A 47 -0.50 11.42 -16.53
C GLY A 47 -1.15 10.18 -15.91
N LEU A 48 -0.47 9.03 -15.92
CA LEU A 48 -0.97 7.81 -15.25
C LEU A 48 -0.65 7.75 -13.75
N GLN A 49 0.20 8.65 -13.24
CA GLN A 49 0.75 8.61 -11.88
C GLN A 49 1.22 7.21 -11.44
N PHE A 50 2.00 6.55 -12.30
CA PHE A 50 2.39 5.17 -12.07
C PHE A 50 3.48 5.04 -11.00
N ARG A 51 3.09 4.90 -9.74
CA ARG A 51 4.01 4.86 -8.60
C ARG A 51 4.43 3.43 -8.26
N VAL A 52 5.62 3.04 -8.72
CA VAL A 52 6.19 1.69 -8.47
C VAL A 52 6.29 1.35 -6.97
N ALA A 53 6.39 2.35 -6.10
CA ALA A 53 6.40 2.16 -4.65
C ALA A 53 5.14 1.45 -4.12
N GLU A 54 3.99 1.56 -4.81
CA GLU A 54 2.74 0.93 -4.40
C GLU A 54 2.77 -0.60 -4.48
N LEU A 55 3.81 -1.20 -5.08
CA LEU A 55 4.05 -2.65 -4.94
C LEU A 55 4.26 -3.07 -3.46
N ILE A 56 4.75 -2.15 -2.63
CA ILE A 56 5.07 -2.38 -1.21
C ILE A 56 3.81 -2.49 -0.34
N VAL A 57 2.62 -2.14 -0.84
CA VAL A 57 1.35 -2.41 -0.13
C VAL A 57 1.15 -3.91 0.11
N GLY A 58 1.79 -4.76 -0.68
CA GLY A 58 1.80 -6.21 -0.49
C GLY A 58 2.43 -6.64 0.85
N MET A 59 3.27 -5.80 1.49
CA MET A 59 3.77 -6.07 2.84
C MET A 59 2.66 -6.25 3.86
N CYS A 60 1.49 -5.64 3.67
CA CYS A 60 0.32 -5.81 4.53
C CYS A 60 -0.23 -7.25 4.55
N LEU A 61 0.10 -8.06 3.54
CA LEU A 61 -0.26 -9.49 3.52
C LEU A 61 0.60 -10.31 4.46
N LEU A 62 1.88 -9.96 4.56
CA LEU A 62 2.84 -10.62 5.45
C LEU A 62 2.71 -10.05 6.86
N PHE A 63 2.91 -8.75 7.02
CA PHE A 63 2.94 -8.02 8.29
C PHE A 63 1.92 -6.87 8.23
N PRO A 64 0.69 -7.05 8.73
CA PRO A 64 -0.41 -6.13 8.46
C PRO A 64 -0.17 -4.75 9.08
N TRP A 65 0.27 -4.68 10.33
CA TRP A 65 0.47 -3.41 11.02
C TRP A 65 1.79 -2.75 10.68
N GLU A 66 2.87 -3.52 10.63
CA GLU A 66 4.19 -3.03 10.26
C GLU A 66 4.21 -2.59 8.78
N GLY A 67 3.52 -3.36 7.92
CA GLY A 67 3.27 -3.04 6.53
C GLY A 67 2.46 -1.75 6.38
N LEU A 68 1.36 -1.59 7.13
CA LEU A 68 0.54 -0.38 7.06
C LEU A 68 1.31 0.86 7.52
N VAL A 69 1.91 0.81 8.71
CA VAL A 69 2.64 1.94 9.28
C VAL A 69 3.83 2.29 8.40
N GLY A 70 4.56 1.28 7.91
CA GLY A 70 5.70 1.48 7.02
C GLY A 70 5.31 2.13 5.69
N ASN A 71 4.22 1.69 5.06
CA ASN A 71 3.72 2.32 3.82
C ASN A 71 3.27 3.77 4.07
N VAL A 72 2.54 4.05 5.15
CA VAL A 72 2.11 5.42 5.49
C VAL A 72 3.31 6.36 5.69
N ILE A 73 4.33 5.91 6.42
CA ILE A 73 5.59 6.65 6.59
C ILE A 73 6.26 6.85 5.22
N GLY A 74 6.31 5.81 4.40
CA GLY A 74 6.90 5.88 3.07
C GLY A 74 6.22 6.92 2.16
N VAL A 75 4.89 6.91 2.10
CA VAL A 75 4.09 7.88 1.34
C VAL A 75 4.40 9.30 1.80
N PHE A 76 4.43 9.53 3.11
CA PHE A 76 4.74 10.84 3.68
C PHE A 76 6.09 11.35 3.18
N PHE A 77 7.15 10.53 3.27
CA PHE A 77 8.49 10.94 2.84
C PHE A 77 8.59 11.17 1.33
N VAL A 78 8.03 10.28 0.50
CA VAL A 78 8.04 10.45 -0.95
C VAL A 78 7.31 11.73 -1.36
N ASN A 79 6.22 12.05 -0.68
CA ASN A 79 5.40 13.21 -1.01
C ASN A 79 5.95 14.53 -0.50
N LEU A 80 6.99 14.54 0.35
CA LEU A 80 7.76 15.75 0.64
C LEU A 80 8.37 16.36 -0.63
N SER A 81 8.64 15.52 -1.64
CA SER A 81 9.18 15.94 -2.93
C SER A 81 8.11 16.02 -4.03
N SER A 82 6.83 16.01 -3.66
CA SER A 82 5.74 16.03 -4.63
C SER A 82 5.58 17.39 -5.32
N PRO A 83 5.39 17.43 -6.65
CA PRO A 83 5.10 18.66 -7.38
C PRO A 83 3.71 19.23 -7.05
N LEU A 84 2.83 18.46 -6.40
CA LEU A 84 1.49 18.88 -5.98
C LEU A 84 1.52 19.78 -4.72
N GLY A 85 2.68 19.90 -4.07
CA GLY A 85 2.86 20.71 -2.87
C GLY A 85 2.40 20.00 -1.59
N SER A 86 2.27 20.77 -0.50
CA SER A 86 2.01 20.23 0.84
C SER A 86 0.67 19.53 1.00
N ILE A 87 -0.31 19.81 0.12
CA ILE A 87 -1.61 19.13 0.15
C ILE A 87 -1.47 17.62 -0.07
N ASP A 88 -0.44 17.20 -0.83
CA ASP A 88 -0.19 15.79 -1.13
C ASP A 88 0.32 15.01 0.09
N LEU A 89 0.77 15.68 1.15
CA LEU A 89 1.10 15.05 2.43
C LEU A 89 -0.14 14.48 3.13
N ILE A 90 -1.34 14.98 2.81
CA ILE A 90 -2.59 14.45 3.38
C ILE A 90 -2.88 13.04 2.83
N SER A 91 -2.37 12.69 1.65
CA SER A 91 -2.51 11.32 1.11
C SER A 91 -1.96 10.25 2.04
N SER A 92 -0.94 10.56 2.86
CA SER A 92 -0.41 9.65 3.90
C SER A 92 -1.51 9.18 4.86
N ILE A 93 -2.42 10.09 5.23
CA ILE A 93 -3.55 9.81 6.12
C ILE A 93 -4.64 9.04 5.36
N VAL A 94 -4.91 9.42 4.11
CA VAL A 94 -5.86 8.72 3.22
C VAL A 94 -5.43 7.27 2.95
N ASN A 95 -4.13 7.01 2.96
CA ASN A 95 -3.59 5.66 2.77
C ASN A 95 -3.97 4.69 3.89
N ILE A 96 -4.28 5.19 5.10
CA ILE A 96 -4.66 4.34 6.25
C ILE A 96 -5.94 3.54 5.97
N PRO A 97 -7.11 4.16 5.69
CA PRO A 97 -8.33 3.40 5.39
C PRO A 97 -8.18 2.56 4.11
N ALA A 98 -7.41 3.02 3.12
CA ALA A 98 -7.16 2.26 1.89
C ALA A 98 -6.40 0.96 2.18
N LEU A 99 -5.28 1.03 2.90
CA LEU A 99 -4.49 -0.14 3.29
C LEU A 99 -5.25 -1.08 4.22
N TYR A 100 -6.12 -0.53 5.06
CA TYR A 100 -6.98 -1.34 5.91
C TYR A 100 -7.93 -2.24 5.09
N CYS A 101 -8.40 -1.82 3.92
CA CYS A 101 -9.16 -2.68 3.01
C CYS A 101 -8.36 -3.91 2.55
N ILE A 102 -7.05 -3.76 2.29
CA ILE A 102 -6.17 -4.88 1.95
C ILE A 102 -6.04 -5.82 3.15
N ILE A 103 -5.79 -5.28 4.35
CA ILE A 103 -5.63 -6.06 5.58
C ILE A 103 -6.88 -6.88 5.89
N LEU A 104 -8.07 -6.28 5.80
CA LEU A 104 -9.34 -6.96 6.08
C LEU A 104 -9.60 -8.17 5.18
N LEU A 105 -9.13 -8.12 3.93
CA LEU A 105 -9.43 -9.13 2.92
C LEU A 105 -8.25 -10.08 2.63
N ARG A 106 -7.09 -9.88 3.27
CA ARG A 106 -5.84 -10.59 2.97
C ARG A 106 -5.92 -12.11 3.13
N ASP A 107 -6.69 -12.60 4.10
CA ASP A 107 -6.77 -14.03 4.44
C ASP A 107 -7.80 -14.79 3.59
N LYS A 108 -8.46 -14.10 2.65
CA LYS A 108 -9.48 -14.65 1.77
C LYS A 108 -8.90 -14.86 0.36
N LYS A 109 -9.04 -16.09 -0.16
CA LYS A 109 -8.49 -16.54 -1.47
C LYS A 109 -8.51 -15.48 -2.58
N LEU A 110 -9.68 -15.24 -3.17
CA LEU A 110 -9.83 -14.28 -4.28
C LEU A 110 -10.21 -12.87 -3.78
N LEU A 111 -10.78 -12.75 -2.58
CA LEU A 111 -11.23 -11.45 -2.06
C LEU A 111 -10.05 -10.54 -1.67
N LYS A 112 -8.82 -11.06 -1.48
CA LYS A 112 -7.64 -10.21 -1.29
C LYS A 112 -7.43 -9.23 -2.44
N TYR A 113 -7.73 -9.63 -3.67
CA TYR A 113 -7.67 -8.75 -4.84
C TYR A 113 -8.75 -7.68 -4.81
N LEU A 114 -9.92 -7.97 -4.25
CA LEU A 114 -10.94 -6.95 -4.00
C LEU A 114 -10.43 -5.90 -3.01
N GLY A 115 -9.64 -6.29 -2.01
CA GLY A 115 -8.95 -5.35 -1.11
C GLY A 115 -8.02 -4.39 -1.85
N GLY A 116 -7.24 -4.92 -2.81
CA GLY A 116 -6.39 -4.10 -3.68
C GLY A 116 -7.18 -3.16 -4.61
N VAL A 117 -8.33 -3.61 -5.12
CA VAL A 117 -9.22 -2.75 -5.94
C VAL A 117 -9.84 -1.64 -5.10
N LEU A 118 -10.31 -1.94 -3.89
CA LEU A 118 -10.85 -0.92 -2.97
C LEU A 118 -9.79 0.10 -2.57
N TYR A 119 -8.57 -0.37 -2.30
CA TYR A 119 -7.40 0.47 -2.10
C TYR A 119 -7.21 1.43 -3.28
N ALA A 120 -7.14 0.90 -4.50
CA ALA A 120 -6.92 1.68 -5.71
C ALA A 120 -8.03 2.72 -5.93
N ILE A 121 -9.29 2.39 -5.68
CA ILE A 121 -10.43 3.33 -5.79
C ILE A 121 -10.27 4.50 -4.82
N ILE A 122 -9.94 4.24 -3.56
CA ILE A 122 -9.81 5.28 -2.52
C ILE A 122 -8.67 6.24 -2.89
N ILE A 123 -7.49 5.71 -3.22
CA ILE A 123 -6.32 6.51 -3.58
C ILE A 123 -6.55 7.31 -4.85
N SER A 124 -7.06 6.66 -5.90
CA SER A 124 -7.29 7.33 -7.19
C SER A 124 -8.34 8.44 -7.10
N MET A 125 -9.38 8.25 -6.28
CA MET A 125 -10.38 9.29 -6.06
C MET A 125 -9.77 10.50 -5.37
N TYR A 126 -8.98 10.28 -4.32
CA TYR A 126 -8.29 11.37 -3.61
C TYR A 126 -7.33 12.11 -4.54
N VAL A 127 -6.47 11.38 -5.27
CA VAL A 127 -5.50 11.96 -6.21
C VAL A 127 -6.21 12.77 -7.30
N ALA A 128 -7.32 12.26 -7.85
CA ALA A 128 -8.10 12.98 -8.86
C ALA A 128 -8.69 14.29 -8.34
N ILE A 129 -9.16 14.31 -7.08
CA ILE A 129 -9.63 15.54 -6.41
C ILE A 129 -8.48 16.54 -6.25
N VAL A 130 -7.31 16.09 -5.78
CA VAL A 130 -6.13 16.96 -5.61
C VAL A 130 -5.66 17.52 -6.95
N LEU A 131 -5.58 16.71 -7.99
CA LEU A 131 -5.21 17.15 -9.34
C LEU A 131 -6.17 18.20 -9.90
N ASN A 132 -7.47 18.02 -9.69
CA ASN A 132 -8.46 19.02 -10.07
C ASN A 132 -8.27 20.32 -9.26
N TYR A 133 -8.03 20.21 -7.96
CA TYR A 133 -7.82 21.37 -7.09
C TYR A 133 -6.57 22.18 -7.45
N VAL A 134 -5.45 21.50 -7.74
CA VAL A 134 -4.15 22.16 -7.99
C VAL A 134 -4.01 22.62 -9.45
N TYR A 135 -4.45 21.82 -10.42
CA TYR A 135 -4.22 22.07 -11.85
C TYR A 135 -5.50 22.28 -12.67
N GLY A 136 -6.69 22.20 -12.07
CA GLY A 136 -7.96 22.39 -12.79
C GLY A 136 -8.35 21.25 -13.74
N LEU A 137 -7.71 20.08 -13.63
CA LEU A 137 -7.91 18.95 -14.54
C LEU A 137 -9.26 18.25 -14.31
N LEU A 138 -9.82 17.59 -15.33
CA LEU A 138 -11.10 16.90 -15.22
C LEU A 138 -11.00 15.68 -14.27
N ILE A 139 -11.73 15.73 -13.15
CA ILE A 139 -11.71 14.71 -12.08
C ILE A 139 -11.89 13.29 -12.66
N TRP A 140 -12.93 13.06 -13.46
CA TRP A 140 -13.24 11.72 -13.95
C TRP A 140 -12.18 11.15 -14.89
N LEU A 141 -11.52 12.00 -15.67
CA LEU A 141 -10.43 11.57 -16.55
C LEU A 141 -9.21 11.17 -15.73
N MET A 142 -8.83 12.02 -14.76
CA MET A 142 -7.70 11.74 -13.87
C MET A 142 -7.96 10.52 -12.99
N PHE A 143 -9.18 10.38 -12.47
CA PHE A 143 -9.60 9.23 -11.68
C PHE A 143 -9.38 7.92 -12.44
N VAL A 144 -9.85 7.82 -13.69
CA VAL A 144 -9.69 6.59 -14.48
C VAL A 144 -8.22 6.32 -14.79
N GLN A 145 -7.43 7.34 -15.11
CA GLN A 145 -6.00 7.19 -15.40
C GLN A 145 -5.22 6.64 -14.20
N VAL A 146 -5.41 7.26 -13.04
CA VAL A 146 -4.75 6.84 -11.79
C VAL A 146 -5.29 5.48 -11.34
N LEU A 147 -6.60 5.24 -11.47
CA LEU A 147 -7.22 3.96 -11.09
C LEU A 147 -6.62 2.78 -11.85
N VAL A 148 -6.38 2.92 -13.14
CA VAL A 148 -5.77 1.86 -13.94
C VAL A 148 -4.35 1.54 -13.43
N ALA A 149 -3.54 2.57 -13.17
CA ALA A 149 -2.20 2.39 -12.63
C ALA A 149 -2.22 1.72 -11.24
N GLU A 150 -3.04 2.24 -10.33
CA GLU A 150 -3.18 1.76 -8.97
C GLU A 150 -3.69 0.32 -8.90
N VAL A 151 -4.69 -0.05 -9.72
CA VAL A 151 -5.18 -1.43 -9.77
C VAL A 151 -4.09 -2.40 -10.23
N ILE A 152 -3.30 -2.01 -11.25
CA ILE A 152 -2.18 -2.84 -11.74
C ILE A 152 -1.14 -3.02 -10.64
N LEU A 153 -0.71 -1.92 -10.02
CA LEU A 153 0.34 -1.92 -9.00
C LEU A 153 -0.10 -2.66 -7.73
N ALA A 154 -1.29 -2.38 -7.21
CA ALA A 154 -1.80 -3.07 -6.03
C ALA A 154 -1.97 -4.57 -6.29
N THR A 155 -2.49 -4.96 -7.45
CA THR A 155 -2.64 -6.38 -7.83
C THR A 155 -1.28 -7.06 -7.97
N MET A 156 -0.29 -6.40 -8.60
CA MET A 156 1.07 -6.91 -8.72
C MET A 156 1.77 -7.03 -7.37
N GLY A 157 1.60 -6.05 -6.48
CA GLY A 157 2.13 -6.08 -5.12
C GLY A 157 1.54 -7.24 -4.32
N ILE A 158 0.21 -7.39 -4.34
CA ILE A 158 -0.49 -8.53 -3.71
C ILE A 158 0.04 -9.85 -4.26
N LEU A 159 0.14 -10.01 -5.57
CA LEU A 159 0.64 -11.24 -6.21
C LEU A 159 2.08 -11.55 -5.80
N LEU A 160 2.97 -10.55 -5.85
CA LEU A 160 4.38 -10.69 -5.50
C LEU A 160 4.55 -11.20 -4.06
N PHE A 161 3.88 -10.55 -3.12
CA PHE A 161 3.99 -10.89 -1.70
C PHE A 161 3.24 -12.17 -1.33
N ASP A 162 2.21 -12.55 -2.08
CA ASP A 162 1.56 -13.87 -1.96
C ASP A 162 2.51 -15.00 -2.39
N ILE A 163 3.27 -14.82 -3.48
CA ILE A 163 4.31 -15.77 -3.90
C ILE A 163 5.40 -15.89 -2.82
N VAL A 164 5.83 -14.77 -2.25
CA VAL A 164 6.80 -14.75 -1.13
C VAL A 164 6.24 -15.50 0.08
N LYS A 165 4.97 -15.27 0.43
CA LYS A 165 4.27 -15.96 1.52
C LYS A 165 4.27 -17.48 1.31
N MET A 166 3.93 -17.94 0.10
CA MET A 166 3.95 -19.36 -0.25
C MET A 166 5.36 -19.97 -0.21
N ARG A 167 6.39 -19.22 -0.63
CA ARG A 167 7.79 -19.67 -0.62
C ARG A 167 8.36 -19.79 0.80
N LEU A 168 7.97 -18.88 1.68
CA LEU A 168 8.43 -18.84 3.07
C LEU A 168 7.53 -19.65 4.03
N ASN A 169 6.47 -20.27 3.51
CA ASN A 169 5.52 -21.08 4.28
C ASN A 169 4.83 -20.28 5.42
N LEU A 170 4.50 -19.01 5.15
CA LEU A 170 3.89 -18.05 6.09
C LEU A 170 2.35 -17.94 5.95
#